data_AF-A0A970NBV8-F1
#
_entry.id   AF-A0A970NBV8-F1
#
_cell.length_a   1.000
_cell.length_b   1.000
_cell.length_c   1.000
_cell.angle_alpha   90.00
_cell.angle_beta   90.00
_cell.angle_gamma   90.00
#
_symmetry.space_group_name_H-M   'P 1'
#
loop_
_entity.id
_entity.type
_entity.pdbx_description
1 polymer ?
#
loop_
_entity_poly.entity_id
_entity_poly.type
_entity_poly.pdbx_seq_one_letter_code
_entity_poly.pdbx_strand_id
1 'polypeptide(L)'
;MKPPPAFTEERILVCVYYGPTGEQLIHRGGNMAARLQCPLYVMTIDSRPYDELDAERTDYLLRWQELAEQYDVDEYIVKTNEVRPVAKVIAEVAREYEITQIFIGQTAQSRWQEIAKGSIVNVLLREIPCADLHIISVARYLENEDSYFQKGVRAYLVKDGEAYRLCFNRGKNTIHEGIFFKETGTDFNNGIFRYRNDNQLMHLHITDDYVTELKNVRITGPGSECEIWDKND
;
A
#
# COMPACT_ATOMS: atom_id res chain seq x y z
N MET A 1 7.40 -12.59 -40.38
CA MET A 1 7.04 -12.59 -38.95
C MET A 1 6.86 -14.05 -38.55
N LYS A 2 7.70 -14.56 -37.66
CA LYS A 2 7.59 -15.96 -37.21
C LYS A 2 6.34 -16.05 -36.31
N PRO A 3 5.44 -17.03 -36.48
CA PRO A 3 4.32 -17.19 -35.57
C PRO A 3 4.85 -17.40 -34.15
N PRO A 4 4.18 -16.88 -33.11
CA PRO A 4 4.60 -17.09 -31.73
C PRO A 4 4.63 -18.59 -31.45
N PRO A 5 5.62 -19.08 -30.67
CA PRO A 5 5.71 -20.48 -30.33
C PRO A 5 4.41 -20.94 -29.64
N ALA A 6 3.95 -22.13 -30.04
CA ALA A 6 2.76 -22.75 -29.48
C ALA A 6 3.05 -23.19 -28.04
N PHE A 7 2.16 -22.80 -27.12
CA PHE A 7 2.21 -23.00 -25.66
C PHE A 7 3.32 -22.22 -24.95
N THR A 8 3.18 -20.90 -24.86
CA THR A 8 3.79 -20.17 -23.76
C THR A 8 3.03 -20.55 -22.49
N GLU A 9 3.69 -21.28 -21.59
CA GLU A 9 3.20 -21.42 -20.22
C GLU A 9 2.94 -20.01 -19.67
N GLU A 10 1.74 -19.80 -19.14
CA GLU A 10 1.38 -18.49 -18.59
C GLU A 10 2.36 -18.12 -17.48
N ARG A 11 2.63 -16.83 -17.30
CA ARG A 11 3.51 -16.31 -16.24
C ARG A 11 3.02 -14.94 -15.83
N ILE A 12 2.71 -14.78 -14.55
CA ILE A 12 2.08 -13.56 -14.04
C ILE A 12 3.09 -12.73 -13.27
N LEU A 13 3.23 -11.46 -13.65
CA LEU A 13 3.94 -10.46 -12.87
C LEU A 13 2.96 -9.49 -12.22
N VAL A 14 3.04 -9.34 -10.91
CA VAL A 14 2.27 -8.36 -10.14
C VAL A 14 3.19 -7.20 -9.72
N CYS A 15 2.93 -6.01 -10.24
CA CYS A 15 3.70 -4.82 -9.90
C CYS A 15 2.97 -4.01 -8.81
N VAL A 16 3.51 -4.03 -7.59
CA VAL A 16 2.98 -3.29 -6.44
C VAL A 16 3.77 -2.01 -6.17
N TYR A 17 3.11 -1.04 -5.54
CA TYR A 17 3.73 0.21 -5.08
C TYR A 17 3.09 0.63 -3.76
N TYR A 18 3.81 1.46 -2.98
CA TYR A 18 3.36 1.87 -1.65
C TYR A 18 1.98 2.55 -1.70
N GLY A 19 1.13 2.13 -0.77
CA GLY A 19 -0.26 2.57 -0.66
C GLY A 19 -1.23 1.41 -0.43
N PRO A 20 -2.53 1.69 -0.34
CA PRO A 20 -3.53 0.76 0.17
C PRO A 20 -3.89 -0.39 -0.79
N THR A 21 -3.30 -0.40 -2.00
CA THR A 21 -3.74 -1.29 -3.09
C THR A 21 -2.84 -2.50 -3.32
N GLY A 22 -1.62 -2.50 -2.77
CA GLY A 22 -0.61 -3.53 -3.05
C GLY A 22 -1.08 -4.94 -2.69
N GLU A 23 -1.64 -5.13 -1.49
CA GLU A 23 -2.09 -6.45 -1.00
C GLU A 23 -3.21 -7.03 -1.87
N GLN A 24 -4.24 -6.22 -2.18
CA GLN A 24 -5.33 -6.68 -3.03
C GLN A 24 -4.85 -7.04 -4.44
N LEU A 25 -3.84 -6.34 -4.94
CA LEU A 25 -3.24 -6.66 -6.24
C LEU A 25 -2.53 -8.01 -6.19
N ILE A 26 -1.78 -8.29 -5.11
CA ILE A 26 -1.14 -9.60 -4.89
C ILE A 26 -2.20 -10.69 -4.76
N HIS A 27 -3.27 -10.50 -3.98
CA HIS A 27 -4.37 -11.46 -3.90
C HIS A 27 -5.00 -11.74 -5.28
N ARG A 28 -5.26 -10.70 -6.08
CA ARG A 28 -5.86 -10.88 -7.42
C ARG A 28 -4.92 -11.61 -8.38
N GLY A 29 -3.65 -11.24 -8.41
CA GLY A 29 -2.65 -11.91 -9.24
C GLY A 29 -2.41 -13.35 -8.79
N GLY A 30 -2.26 -13.59 -7.49
CA GLY A 30 -2.05 -14.93 -6.92
C GLY A 30 -3.23 -15.87 -7.13
N ASN A 31 -4.46 -15.37 -6.95
CA ASN A 31 -5.65 -16.16 -7.29
C ASN A 31 -5.73 -16.50 -8.78
N MET A 32 -5.25 -15.61 -9.66
CA MET A 32 -5.19 -15.91 -11.10
C MET A 32 -4.12 -16.94 -11.41
N ALA A 33 -2.91 -16.79 -10.84
CA ALA A 33 -1.82 -17.73 -11.03
C ALA A 33 -2.20 -19.14 -10.54
N ALA A 34 -2.84 -19.24 -9.38
CA ALA A 34 -3.36 -20.51 -8.86
C ALA A 34 -4.39 -21.16 -9.79
N ARG A 35 -5.26 -20.37 -10.43
CA ARG A 35 -6.27 -20.89 -11.38
C ARG A 35 -5.66 -21.34 -12.70
N LEU A 36 -4.65 -20.63 -13.18
CA LEU A 36 -3.90 -20.97 -14.40
C LEU A 36 -2.81 -22.01 -14.15
N GLN A 37 -2.55 -22.34 -12.87
CA GLN A 37 -1.47 -23.21 -12.43
C GLN A 37 -0.12 -22.78 -12.99
N CYS A 38 0.18 -21.49 -12.86
CA CYS A 38 1.33 -20.88 -13.49
C CYS A 38 2.24 -20.12 -12.52
N PRO A 39 3.51 -19.88 -12.89
CA PRO A 39 4.42 -19.09 -12.07
C PRO A 39 3.92 -17.68 -11.78
N LEU A 40 4.19 -17.24 -10.55
CA LEU A 40 3.81 -15.94 -10.03
C LEU A 40 5.04 -15.18 -9.56
N TYR A 41 5.14 -13.94 -10.04
CA TYR A 41 6.21 -13.01 -9.71
C TYR A 41 5.58 -11.76 -9.08
N VAL A 42 6.20 -11.23 -8.04
CA VAL A 42 5.77 -9.96 -7.44
C VAL A 42 6.95 -9.00 -7.47
N MET A 43 6.71 -7.75 -7.88
CA MET A 43 7.76 -6.74 -7.95
C MET A 43 7.34 -5.41 -7.36
N THR A 44 8.28 -4.76 -6.68
CA THR A 44 8.20 -3.36 -6.27
C THR A 44 9.44 -2.59 -6.77
N ILE A 45 9.25 -1.32 -7.12
CA ILE A 45 10.30 -0.43 -7.62
C ILE A 45 10.30 0.83 -6.76
N ASP A 46 11.45 1.14 -6.15
CA ASP A 46 11.71 2.35 -5.39
C ASP A 46 12.88 3.13 -5.99
N SER A 47 12.71 4.45 -6.11
CA SER A 47 13.77 5.34 -6.57
C SER A 47 14.77 5.67 -5.47
N ARG A 48 14.43 5.39 -4.20
CA ARG A 48 15.32 5.60 -3.06
C ARG A 48 16.19 4.37 -2.77
N PRO A 49 17.33 4.55 -2.10
CA PRO A 49 18.12 3.46 -1.55
C PRO A 49 17.34 2.65 -0.50
N TYR A 50 17.68 1.36 -0.36
CA TYR A 50 17.04 0.47 0.61
C TYR A 50 17.30 0.90 2.07
N ASP A 51 18.47 1.46 2.34
CA ASP A 51 18.88 1.99 3.64
C ASP A 51 18.18 3.30 4.04
N GLU A 52 17.47 3.95 3.10
CA GLU A 52 16.65 5.14 3.33
C GLU A 52 15.15 4.84 3.48
N LEU A 53 14.77 3.57 3.58
CA LEU A 53 13.37 3.19 3.80
C LEU A 53 12.89 3.67 5.17
N ASP A 54 11.79 4.42 5.18
CA ASP A 54 11.10 4.77 6.41
C ASP A 54 10.28 3.58 6.95
N ALA A 55 9.90 3.66 8.23
CA ALA A 55 9.18 2.59 8.91
C ALA A 55 7.86 2.18 8.21
N GLU A 56 7.20 3.12 7.54
CA GLU A 56 5.95 2.85 6.82
C GLU A 56 6.22 1.98 5.59
N ARG A 57 7.25 2.33 4.79
CA ARG A 57 7.65 1.53 3.63
C ARG A 57 8.14 0.15 4.03
N THR A 58 8.94 0.05 5.10
CA THR A 58 9.39 -1.24 5.63
C THR A 58 8.21 -2.13 5.99
N ASP A 59 7.19 -1.58 6.64
CA ASP A 59 5.95 -2.32 6.97
C ASP A 59 5.21 -2.83 5.72
N TYR A 60 5.09 -2.02 4.66
CA TYR A 60 4.54 -2.49 3.38
C TYR A 60 5.34 -3.64 2.78
N LEU A 61 6.67 -3.55 2.76
CA LEU A 61 7.52 -4.60 2.19
C LEU A 61 7.37 -5.91 2.96
N LEU A 62 7.35 -5.86 4.30
CA LEU A 62 7.14 -7.05 5.15
C LEU A 62 5.79 -7.70 4.86
N ARG A 63 4.70 -6.92 4.81
CA ARG A 63 3.36 -7.45 4.50
C ARG A 63 3.28 -8.09 3.11
N TRP A 64 3.92 -7.49 2.11
CA TRP A 64 3.94 -8.07 0.76
C TRP A 64 4.80 -9.33 0.68
N GLN A 65 5.88 -9.42 1.46
CA GLN A 65 6.67 -10.64 1.58
C GLN A 65 5.86 -11.77 2.22
N GLU A 66 5.14 -11.50 3.31
CA GLU A 66 4.25 -12.48 3.93
C GLU A 66 3.18 -12.99 2.95
N LEU A 67 2.59 -12.09 2.15
CA LEU A 67 1.64 -12.48 1.10
C LEU A 67 2.29 -13.26 -0.03
N ALA A 68 3.52 -12.91 -0.40
CA ALA A 68 4.28 -13.62 -1.43
C ALA A 68 4.57 -15.07 -0.99
N GLU A 69 4.92 -15.27 0.27
CA GLU A 69 5.07 -16.60 0.87
C GLU A 69 3.74 -17.38 0.85
N GLN A 70 2.62 -16.74 1.21
CA GLN A 70 1.30 -17.40 1.22
C GLN A 70 0.83 -17.89 -0.16
N TYR A 71 1.24 -17.21 -1.23
CA TYR A 71 0.88 -17.56 -2.61
C TYR A 71 1.94 -18.39 -3.33
N ASP A 72 2.99 -18.85 -2.62
CA ASP A 72 4.12 -19.57 -3.20
C ASP A 72 4.73 -18.82 -4.41
N VAL A 73 4.91 -17.50 -4.28
CA VAL A 73 5.53 -16.65 -5.31
C VAL A 73 6.92 -17.17 -5.66
N ASP A 74 7.18 -17.37 -6.96
CA ASP A 74 8.44 -17.89 -7.47
C ASP A 74 9.61 -16.92 -7.21
N GLU A 75 9.37 -15.61 -7.34
CA GLU A 75 10.36 -14.58 -7.03
C GLU A 75 9.71 -13.27 -6.56
N TYR A 76 10.19 -12.73 -5.44
CA TYR A 76 9.83 -11.41 -4.93
C TYR A 76 10.94 -10.38 -5.23
N ILE A 77 10.69 -9.55 -6.24
CA ILE A 77 11.70 -8.66 -6.83
C ILE A 77 11.60 -7.26 -6.23
N VAL A 78 12.69 -6.80 -5.61
CA VAL A 78 12.81 -5.44 -5.09
C VAL A 78 13.88 -4.70 -5.89
N LYS A 79 13.48 -3.69 -6.67
CA LYS A 79 14.42 -2.79 -7.37
C LYS A 79 14.51 -1.47 -6.61
N THR A 80 15.64 -1.20 -5.97
CA THR A 80 15.93 0.07 -5.26
C THR A 80 16.93 0.93 -6.02
N ASN A 81 17.04 2.21 -5.66
CA ASN A 81 17.93 3.18 -6.31
C ASN A 81 17.70 3.26 -7.84
N GLU A 82 16.45 3.03 -8.25
CA GLU A 82 16.09 2.94 -9.66
C GLU A 82 15.60 4.29 -10.17
N VAL A 83 16.43 4.93 -10.98
CA VAL A 83 16.15 6.26 -11.56
C VAL A 83 15.56 6.18 -12.97
N ARG A 84 15.57 5.00 -13.59
CA ARG A 84 15.00 4.78 -14.93
C ARG A 84 13.46 4.86 -14.86
N PRO A 85 12.78 5.14 -15.98
CA PRO A 85 11.33 5.09 -16.02
C PRO A 85 10.80 3.71 -15.59
N VAL A 86 9.87 3.68 -14.65
CA VAL A 86 9.29 2.45 -14.09
C VAL A 86 8.84 1.45 -15.18
N ALA A 87 8.22 1.96 -16.25
CA ALA A 87 7.82 1.15 -17.41
C ALA A 87 8.97 0.34 -18.03
N LYS A 88 10.17 0.93 -18.12
CA LYS A 88 11.35 0.28 -18.70
C LYS A 88 11.90 -0.81 -17.79
N VAL A 89 11.84 -0.59 -16.48
CA VAL A 89 12.27 -1.55 -15.46
C VAL A 89 11.31 -2.75 -15.44
N ILE A 90 9.99 -2.50 -15.47
CA ILE A 90 8.98 -3.55 -15.64
C ILE A 90 9.23 -4.32 -16.93
N ALA A 91 9.49 -3.64 -18.05
CA ALA A 91 9.76 -4.32 -19.32
C ALA A 91 11.05 -5.15 -19.34
N GLU A 92 12.06 -4.74 -18.59
CA GLU A 92 13.29 -5.52 -18.40
C GLU A 92 12.99 -6.82 -17.65
N VAL A 93 12.34 -6.72 -16.49
CA VAL A 93 11.96 -7.88 -15.68
C VAL A 93 10.99 -8.79 -16.44
N ALA A 94 10.01 -8.23 -17.13
CA ALA A 94 9.07 -9.02 -17.93
C ALA A 94 9.77 -9.84 -19.04
N ARG A 95 10.82 -9.30 -19.65
CA ARG A 95 11.62 -10.02 -20.65
C ARG A 95 12.53 -11.08 -20.01
N GLU A 96 13.13 -10.76 -18.87
CA GLU A 96 14.00 -11.67 -18.11
C GLU A 96 13.25 -12.93 -17.67
N TYR A 97 12.03 -12.77 -17.17
CA TYR A 97 11.20 -13.87 -16.66
C TYR A 97 10.16 -14.38 -17.65
N GLU A 98 10.20 -13.94 -18.92
CA GLU A 98 9.26 -14.36 -19.98
C GLU A 98 7.79 -14.20 -19.59
N ILE A 99 7.46 -13.08 -18.94
CA ILE A 99 6.12 -12.78 -18.42
C ILE A 99 5.11 -12.63 -19.55
N THR A 100 3.97 -13.30 -19.43
CA THR A 100 2.85 -13.25 -20.39
C THR A 100 1.70 -12.36 -19.92
N GLN A 101 1.59 -12.11 -18.60
CA GLN A 101 0.52 -11.28 -18.03
C GLN A 101 1.09 -10.36 -16.95
N ILE A 102 0.76 -9.07 -17.01
CA ILE A 102 1.24 -8.06 -16.07
C ILE A 102 0.04 -7.41 -15.37
N PHE A 103 0.04 -7.45 -14.04
CA PHE A 103 -0.96 -6.82 -13.19
C PHE A 103 -0.41 -5.51 -12.63
N ILE A 104 -1.12 -4.40 -12.88
CA ILE A 104 -0.80 -3.08 -12.34
C ILE A 104 -2.04 -2.46 -11.67
N GLY A 105 -1.84 -1.81 -10.52
CA GLY A 105 -2.89 -1.04 -9.87
C GLY A 105 -3.18 0.28 -10.60
N GLN A 106 -4.45 0.65 -10.74
CA GLN A 106 -4.88 1.91 -11.38
C GLN A 106 -4.25 3.16 -10.72
N THR A 107 -4.16 3.20 -9.39
CA THR A 107 -3.56 4.35 -8.67
C THR A 107 -2.05 4.43 -8.86
N ALA A 108 -1.36 3.28 -8.87
CA ALA A 108 0.08 3.22 -9.18
C ALA A 108 0.35 3.67 -10.62
N GLN A 109 -0.54 3.32 -11.56
CA GLN A 109 -0.51 3.78 -12.93
C GLN A 109 -0.57 5.32 -12.99
N SER A 110 -1.51 5.97 -12.31
CA SER A 110 -1.64 7.43 -12.30
C SER A 110 -0.43 8.12 -11.67
N ARG A 111 0.08 7.62 -10.53
CA ARG A 111 1.30 8.16 -9.89
C ARG A 111 2.54 7.99 -10.77
N TRP A 112 2.70 6.84 -11.43
CA TRP A 112 3.81 6.63 -12.36
C TRP A 112 3.68 7.46 -13.64
N GLN A 113 2.47 7.76 -14.10
CA GLN A 113 2.24 8.70 -15.20
C GLN A 113 2.67 10.13 -14.86
N GLU A 114 2.36 10.59 -13.64
CA GLU A 114 2.77 11.91 -13.13
C GLU A 114 4.30 12.03 -13.06
N ILE A 115 4.98 10.96 -12.62
CA ILE A 115 6.45 10.92 -12.53
C ILE A 115 7.11 10.81 -13.91
N ALA A 116 6.55 10.01 -14.82
CA ALA A 116 7.17 9.68 -16.11
C ALA A 116 6.93 10.70 -17.23
N LYS A 117 6.14 11.77 -17.01
CA LYS A 117 5.69 12.72 -18.06
C LYS A 117 5.17 11.99 -19.32
N GLY A 118 4.40 10.91 -19.12
CA GLY A 118 3.93 10.04 -20.20
C GLY A 118 3.17 8.81 -19.71
N SER A 119 2.45 8.14 -20.61
CA SER A 119 1.64 6.97 -20.26
C SER A 119 2.49 5.72 -20.07
N ILE A 120 2.63 5.23 -18.84
CA ILE A 120 3.28 3.94 -18.53
C ILE A 120 2.70 2.79 -19.36
N VAL A 121 1.37 2.75 -19.52
CA VAL A 121 0.65 1.75 -20.32
C VAL A 121 1.14 1.76 -21.76
N ASN A 122 1.25 2.94 -22.37
CA ASN A 122 1.70 3.05 -23.76
C ASN A 122 3.16 2.62 -23.93
N VAL A 123 4.01 2.87 -22.93
CA VAL A 123 5.39 2.40 -22.96
C VAL A 123 5.42 0.87 -22.84
N LEU A 124 4.69 0.28 -21.89
CA LEU A 124 4.63 -1.18 -21.72
C LEU A 124 4.10 -1.89 -22.97
N LEU A 125 3.01 -1.39 -23.57
CA LEU A 125 2.45 -1.95 -24.81
C LEU A 125 3.44 -1.90 -25.99
N ARG A 126 4.37 -0.94 -26.01
CA ARG A 126 5.42 -0.85 -27.05
C ARG A 126 6.60 -1.77 -26.76
N GLU A 127 6.99 -1.89 -25.49
CA GLU A 127 8.17 -2.66 -25.08
C GLU A 127 7.89 -4.16 -24.93
N ILE A 128 6.64 -4.54 -24.65
CA ILE A 128 6.22 -5.91 -24.34
C ILE A 128 4.91 -6.21 -25.11
N PRO A 129 4.95 -6.22 -26.46
CA PRO A 129 3.72 -6.29 -27.27
C PRO A 129 2.95 -7.61 -27.18
N CYS A 130 3.55 -8.65 -26.58
CA CYS A 130 2.96 -9.98 -26.45
C CYS A 130 2.42 -10.28 -25.05
N ALA A 131 2.55 -9.37 -24.08
CA ALA A 131 2.05 -9.57 -22.74
C ALA A 131 0.70 -8.88 -22.55
N ASP A 132 -0.25 -9.57 -21.91
CA ASP A 132 -1.52 -8.99 -21.51
C ASP A 132 -1.32 -8.05 -20.32
N LEU A 133 -1.94 -6.88 -20.38
CA LEU A 133 -1.85 -5.87 -19.33
C LEU A 133 -3.18 -5.75 -18.58
N HIS A 134 -3.19 -6.19 -17.32
CA HIS A 134 -4.33 -6.12 -16.42
C HIS A 134 -4.24 -4.87 -15.56
N ILE A 135 -5.05 -3.87 -15.87
CA ILE A 135 -5.20 -2.67 -15.04
C ILE A 135 -6.30 -2.94 -14.02
N ILE A 136 -5.87 -3.14 -12.79
CA ILE A 136 -6.76 -3.48 -11.69
C ILE A 136 -7.19 -2.18 -11.01
N SER A 137 -8.46 -1.84 -11.16
CA SER A 137 -9.13 -0.96 -10.22
C SER A 137 -9.33 -1.76 -8.94
N VAL A 138 -8.39 -1.59 -8.04
CA VAL A 138 -8.60 -1.92 -6.63
C VAL A 138 -9.53 -0.81 -6.18
N ALA A 139 -10.76 -1.17 -5.77
CA ALA A 139 -11.67 -0.19 -5.17
C ALA A 139 -10.81 0.60 -4.19
N ARG A 140 -10.85 1.94 -4.30
CA ARG A 140 -10.27 2.77 -3.26
C ARG A 140 -10.89 2.19 -1.98
N TYR A 141 -10.13 1.47 -1.15
CA TYR A 141 -10.39 1.61 0.27
C TYR A 141 -10.12 3.09 0.46
N LEU A 142 -11.24 3.80 0.46
CA LEU A 142 -11.41 5.18 0.13
C LEU A 142 -10.26 5.97 0.80
N GLU A 143 -9.34 6.56 0.04
CA GLU A 143 -9.42 8.03 -0.01
C GLU A 143 -10.86 8.36 -0.37
N ASN A 144 -11.64 8.52 0.70
CA ASN A 144 -13.00 8.95 0.58
C ASN A 144 -12.87 10.43 0.23
N GLU A 145 -13.37 10.82 -0.93
CA GLU A 145 -13.61 12.23 -1.21
C GLU A 145 -14.67 12.80 -0.23
N ASP A 146 -15.35 11.93 0.54
CA ASP A 146 -15.95 12.22 1.85
C ASP A 146 -15.04 11.73 2.97
N SER A 147 -13.85 12.32 3.13
CA SER A 147 -12.86 11.83 4.10
C SER A 147 -13.52 11.69 5.47
N TYR A 148 -13.65 10.45 5.99
CA TYR A 148 -14.13 10.20 7.34
C TYR A 148 -13.33 10.96 8.36
N PHE A 149 -12.12 11.43 8.02
CA PHE A 149 -11.32 12.28 8.86
C PHE A 149 -10.94 13.60 8.17
N GLN A 150 -10.96 14.69 8.92
CA GLN A 150 -10.41 15.98 8.52
C GLN A 150 -8.90 15.89 8.29
N LYS A 151 -8.35 16.91 7.63
CA LYS A 151 -6.90 17.04 7.43
C LYS A 151 -6.17 16.93 8.77
N GLY A 152 -5.16 16.06 8.80
CA GLY A 152 -4.40 15.78 10.02
C GLY A 152 -3.78 17.03 10.64
N VAL A 153 -3.91 17.14 11.96
CA VAL A 153 -3.35 18.23 12.77
C VAL A 153 -2.35 17.68 13.76
N ARG A 154 -1.30 18.43 14.04
CA ARG A 154 -0.32 18.02 15.05
C ARG A 154 -0.96 18.02 16.44
N ALA A 155 -0.76 16.93 17.16
CA ALA A 155 -1.32 16.75 18.50
C ALA A 155 -0.36 15.96 19.40
N TYR A 156 -0.70 15.90 20.67
CA TYR A 156 0.12 15.40 21.75
C TYR A 156 -0.75 14.56 22.68
N LEU A 157 -0.25 13.40 23.09
CA LEU A 157 -0.87 12.65 24.18
C LEU A 157 -0.24 13.05 25.50
N VAL A 158 -1.10 13.33 26.48
CA VAL A 158 -0.73 13.66 27.86
C VAL A 158 -1.39 12.63 28.76
N LYS A 159 -0.64 12.08 29.73
CA LYS A 159 -1.20 11.15 30.71
C LYS A 159 -2.17 11.89 31.63
N ASP A 160 -3.38 11.36 31.80
CA ASP A 160 -4.43 11.92 32.64
C ASP A 160 -5.07 10.80 33.48
N GLY A 161 -4.55 10.61 34.70
CA GLY A 161 -4.93 9.48 35.57
C GLY A 161 -4.54 8.12 34.98
N GLU A 162 -5.54 7.26 34.78
CA GLU A 162 -5.40 5.92 34.17
C GLU A 162 -5.56 5.95 32.63
N ALA A 163 -5.96 7.08 32.05
CA ALA A 163 -6.14 7.24 30.62
C ALA A 163 -5.11 8.24 30.03
N TYR A 164 -5.24 8.48 28.73
CA TYR A 164 -4.45 9.46 28.00
C TYR A 164 -5.37 10.42 27.29
N ARG A 165 -5.02 11.70 27.34
CA ARG A 165 -5.77 12.78 26.73
C ARG A 165 -5.04 13.37 25.53
N LEU A 166 -5.76 13.57 24.44
CA LEU A 166 -5.35 14.29 23.25
C LEU A 166 -5.33 15.80 23.51
N CYS A 167 -4.21 16.44 23.17
CA CYS A 167 -3.97 17.86 23.32
C CYS A 167 -3.38 18.44 22.03
N PHE A 168 -3.79 19.64 21.63
CA PHE A 168 -3.24 20.31 20.44
C PHE A 168 -2.06 21.25 20.76
N ASN A 169 -1.84 21.51 22.05
CA ASN A 169 -0.71 22.29 22.53
C ASN A 169 0.26 21.39 23.29
N ARG A 170 1.56 21.58 23.05
CA ARG A 170 2.60 20.81 23.73
C ARG A 170 2.63 21.18 25.22
N GLY A 171 2.40 20.19 26.08
CA GLY A 171 2.44 20.34 27.55
C GLY A 171 3.70 19.74 28.17
N LYS A 172 3.97 20.08 29.44
CA LYS A 172 5.12 19.53 30.21
C LYS A 172 5.06 18.02 30.42
N ASN A 173 3.86 17.42 30.38
CA ASN A 173 3.62 16.00 30.64
C ASN A 173 3.25 15.23 29.35
N THR A 174 3.74 15.71 28.20
CA THR A 174 3.54 15.05 26.90
C THR A 174 4.29 13.73 26.87
N ILE A 175 3.60 12.64 26.58
CA ILE A 175 4.20 11.30 26.44
C ILE A 175 4.50 10.96 24.98
N HIS A 176 3.67 11.41 24.03
CA HIS A 176 3.83 11.14 22.61
C HIS A 176 3.42 12.37 21.77
N GLU A 177 4.21 12.67 20.74
CA GLU A 177 3.89 13.66 19.70
C GLU A 177 3.49 12.92 18.42
N GLY A 178 2.45 13.40 17.75
CA GLY A 178 1.88 12.71 16.60
C GLY A 178 0.96 13.58 15.75
N ILE A 179 0.24 12.94 14.85
CA ILE A 179 -0.77 13.57 13.98
C ILE A 179 -2.13 12.98 14.32
N PHE A 180 -3.09 13.85 14.62
CA PHE A 180 -4.48 13.49 14.84
C PHE A 180 -5.31 13.75 13.59
N PHE A 181 -6.09 12.77 13.19
CA PHE A 181 -7.05 12.82 12.10
C PHE A 181 -8.44 12.74 12.73
N LYS A 182 -9.11 13.90 12.86
CA LYS A 182 -10.42 14.03 13.50
C LYS A 182 -11.51 13.51 12.57
N GLU A 183 -12.51 12.79 13.07
CA GLU A 183 -13.65 12.35 12.28
C GLU A 183 -14.46 13.53 11.70
N THR A 184 -14.94 13.37 10.47
CA THR A 184 -15.81 14.33 9.78
C THR A 184 -17.24 14.12 10.24
N GLY A 185 -17.95 15.20 10.57
CA GLY A 185 -19.33 15.14 11.06
C GLY A 185 -19.50 15.04 12.58
N THR A 186 -18.41 15.18 13.36
CA THR A 186 -18.46 15.25 14.82
C THR A 186 -17.90 16.58 15.36
N ASP A 187 -18.54 17.11 16.40
CA ASP A 187 -18.04 18.26 17.17
C ASP A 187 -16.95 17.83 18.17
N PHE A 188 -16.91 16.55 18.55
CA PHE A 188 -15.94 15.98 19.48
C PHE A 188 -14.63 15.58 18.79
N ASN A 189 -13.55 15.41 19.54
CA ASN A 189 -12.29 14.90 18.98
C ASN A 189 -12.29 13.38 18.95
N ASN A 190 -13.19 12.81 18.15
CA ASN A 190 -13.14 11.40 17.79
C ASN A 190 -12.21 11.22 16.58
N GLY A 191 -11.46 10.13 16.55
CA GLY A 191 -10.75 9.71 15.35
C GLY A 191 -9.42 9.05 15.64
N ILE A 192 -8.43 9.23 14.75
CA ILE A 192 -7.18 8.47 14.83
C ILE A 192 -6.02 9.37 15.22
N PHE A 193 -5.28 8.97 16.25
CA PHE A 193 -3.97 9.52 16.58
C PHE A 193 -2.85 8.60 16.12
N ARG A 194 -1.93 9.12 15.31
CA ARG A 194 -0.74 8.40 14.81
C ARG A 194 0.53 8.95 15.45
N TYR A 195 1.33 8.08 16.03
CA TYR A 195 2.64 8.44 16.57
C TYR A 195 3.65 7.32 16.37
N ARG A 196 4.93 7.65 16.46
CA ARG A 196 6.01 6.66 16.37
C ARG A 196 6.47 6.26 17.77
N ASN A 197 6.56 4.96 18.04
CA ASN A 197 7.12 4.39 19.26
C ASN A 197 8.17 3.33 18.87
N ASP A 198 9.43 3.50 19.31
CA ASP A 198 10.52 2.53 19.04
C ASP A 198 10.57 2.00 17.59
N ASN A 199 10.52 2.91 16.61
CA ASN A 199 10.46 2.64 15.16
C ASN A 199 9.20 1.92 14.64
N GLN A 200 8.20 1.66 15.47
CA GLN A 200 6.89 1.19 15.05
C GLN A 200 5.90 2.35 14.94
N LEU A 201 5.09 2.34 13.88
CA LEU A 201 3.98 3.28 13.74
C LEU A 201 2.79 2.75 14.56
N MET A 202 2.37 3.54 15.53
CA MET A 202 1.24 3.25 16.40
C MET A 202 0.02 4.06 15.95
N HIS A 203 -1.11 3.39 15.86
CA HIS A 203 -2.41 3.97 15.59
C HIS A 203 -3.30 3.79 16.82
N LEU A 204 -3.90 4.88 17.30
CA LEU A 204 -4.80 4.85 18.44
C LEU A 204 -6.15 5.44 18.04
N HIS A 205 -7.22 4.78 18.47
CA HIS A 205 -8.55 5.34 18.42
C HIS A 205 -8.72 6.33 19.58
N ILE A 206 -9.11 7.56 19.26
CA ILE A 206 -9.47 8.61 20.22
C ILE A 206 -10.98 8.73 20.22
N THR A 207 -11.56 8.72 21.42
CA THR A 207 -12.99 9.00 21.62
C THR A 207 -13.10 10.15 22.60
N ASP A 208 -13.67 11.26 22.13
CA ASP A 208 -13.94 12.46 22.91
C ASP A 208 -12.72 12.95 23.72
N ASP A 209 -11.61 13.23 23.03
CA ASP A 209 -10.30 13.58 23.61
C ASP A 209 -9.51 12.43 24.26
N TYR A 210 -10.10 11.27 24.57
CA TYR A 210 -9.43 10.26 25.38
C TYR A 210 -9.11 8.96 24.64
N VAL A 211 -8.07 8.30 25.12
CA VAL A 211 -7.74 6.90 24.83
C VAL A 211 -7.35 6.20 26.12
N THR A 212 -7.93 5.02 26.36
CA THR A 212 -7.72 4.26 27.60
C THR A 212 -6.50 3.33 27.53
N GLU A 213 -6.19 2.82 26.33
CA GLU A 213 -5.06 1.90 26.11
C GLU A 213 -4.25 2.31 24.87
N LEU A 214 -2.92 2.26 24.97
CA LEU A 214 -2.02 2.50 23.84
C LEU A 214 -1.91 1.26 22.94
N LYS A 215 -3.06 0.73 22.49
CA LYS A 215 -3.13 -0.46 21.66
C LYS A 215 -3.18 -0.08 20.19
N ASN A 216 -2.30 -0.67 19.38
CA ASN A 216 -2.25 -0.41 17.95
C ASN A 216 -3.54 -0.93 17.27
N VAL A 217 -4.33 -0.03 16.68
CA VAL A 217 -5.55 -0.38 15.96
C VAL A 217 -5.28 -0.55 14.46
N ARG A 218 -5.93 -1.53 13.85
CA ARG A 218 -5.86 -1.73 12.39
C ARG A 218 -6.78 -0.70 11.74
N ILE A 219 -6.21 0.25 11.01
CA ILE A 219 -6.95 1.27 10.25
C ILE A 219 -7.35 0.76 8.87
N THR A 220 -6.55 -0.11 8.25
CA THR A 220 -6.79 -0.59 6.88
C THR A 220 -6.71 -2.11 6.78
N GLY A 221 -7.43 -2.67 5.81
CA GLY A 221 -7.45 -4.11 5.50
C GLY A 221 -8.59 -4.89 6.18
N PRO A 222 -8.74 -6.19 5.85
CA PRO A 222 -9.78 -7.05 6.41
C PRO A 222 -9.73 -7.14 7.95
N GLY A 223 -10.84 -6.83 8.62
CA GLY A 223 -10.97 -6.76 10.08
C GLY A 223 -10.43 -5.48 10.73
N SER A 224 -10.26 -4.40 9.97
CA SER A 224 -9.94 -3.06 10.49
C SER A 224 -11.13 -2.38 11.16
N GLU A 225 -10.88 -1.39 12.03
CA GLU A 225 -11.95 -0.60 12.66
C GLU A 225 -12.90 0.02 11.62
N CYS A 226 -12.35 0.43 10.47
CA CYS A 226 -13.15 0.93 9.36
C CYS A 226 -14.13 -0.11 8.78
N GLU A 227 -13.80 -1.42 8.76
CA GLU A 227 -14.73 -2.47 8.29
C GLU A 227 -15.82 -2.84 9.30
N ILE A 228 -15.56 -2.63 10.60
CA ILE A 228 -16.51 -2.96 11.67
C ILE A 228 -17.64 -1.91 11.71
N TRP A 229 -17.34 -0.66 11.38
CA TRP A 229 -18.32 0.42 11.34
C TRP A 229 -19.27 0.29 10.15
N ASP A 230 -18.81 -0.18 8.99
CA ASP A 230 -19.65 -0.47 7.82
C ASP A 230 -20.71 -1.57 8.05
N LYS A 231 -20.58 -2.39 9.11
CA LYS A 231 -21.51 -3.47 9.44
C LYS A 231 -22.58 -3.11 10.47
N ASN A 232 -22.47 -1.94 11.09
CA ASN A 232 -23.35 -1.51 12.19
C ASN A 232 -24.29 -0.36 11.83
N ASP A 233 -24.30 0.08 10.55
CA ASP A 233 -25.28 1.02 9.99
C ASP A 233 -26.39 0.31 9.19
#